data_AF-A0A7W4UJW8-F1
#
_entry.id   AF-A0A7W4UJW8-F1
#
_cell.length_a   1.000
_cell.length_b   1.000
_cell.length_c   1.000
_cell.angle_alpha   90.00
_cell.angle_beta   90.00
_cell.angle_gamma   90.00
#
_symmetry.space_group_name_H-M   'P 1'
#
loop_
_entity.id
_entity.type
_entity.pdbx_description
1 polymer ?
#
loop_
_entity_poly.entity_id
_entity_poly.type
_entity_poly.pdbx_seq_one_letter_code
_entity_poly.pdbx_strand_id
1 'polypeptide(L)'
;MDTHLVRRCHELRKVPVDALGVEDLRLLIGQEIALPVLLPLALAHLEADPLAEGDLYAGDLLVAVRRVAAERLEELPGEVDVRKRLAQIEVRAQEHQARRDEPWWTPEEIGLTEPDADEPRSGR
;
A
#
# COMPACT_ATOMS: atom_id res chain seq x y z
N MET A 1 -21.73 -21.31 -4.36
CA MET A 1 -21.98 -19.94 -3.87
C MET A 1 -20.74 -19.14 -4.18
N ASP A 2 -20.66 -18.56 -5.38
CA ASP A 2 -19.55 -17.68 -5.74
C ASP A 2 -19.75 -16.34 -5.04
N THR A 3 -18.81 -15.98 -4.17
CA THR A 3 -18.82 -14.68 -3.50
C THR A 3 -18.61 -13.58 -4.55
N HIS A 4 -19.08 -12.36 -4.27
CA HIS A 4 -18.92 -11.22 -5.17
C HIS A 4 -17.45 -11.01 -5.62
N LEU A 5 -16.51 -11.27 -4.71
CA LEU A 5 -15.07 -11.22 -4.95
C LEU A 5 -14.60 -12.24 -6.00
N VAL A 6 -15.01 -13.51 -5.84
CA VAL A 6 -14.61 -14.58 -6.78
C VAL A 6 -15.15 -14.28 -8.18
N ARG A 7 -16.40 -13.83 -8.28
CA ARG A 7 -16.99 -13.40 -9.57
C ARG A 7 -16.19 -12.27 -10.21
N ARG A 8 -15.85 -11.22 -9.45
CA ARG A 8 -15.04 -10.11 -9.94
C ARG A 8 -13.69 -10.60 -10.48
N CYS A 9 -13.02 -11.53 -9.79
CA CYS A 9 -11.76 -12.11 -10.27
C CYS A 9 -11.92 -12.93 -11.57
N HIS A 10 -13.06 -13.60 -11.77
CA HIS A 10 -13.36 -14.27 -13.03
C HIS A 10 -13.60 -13.30 -14.19
N GLU A 11 -14.24 -12.17 -13.93
CA GLU A 11 -14.44 -11.12 -14.93
C GLU A 11 -13.11 -10.48 -15.34
N LEU A 12 -12.26 -10.18 -14.36
CA LEU A 12 -10.95 -9.55 -14.59
C LEU A 12 -9.97 -10.41 -15.40
N ARG A 13 -10.09 -11.74 -15.34
CA ARG A 13 -9.29 -12.64 -16.20
C ARG A 13 -9.54 -12.48 -17.70
N LYS A 14 -10.59 -11.76 -18.10
CA LYS A 14 -10.90 -11.45 -19.49
C LYS A 14 -10.43 -10.05 -19.92
N VAL A 15 -9.96 -9.25 -18.96
CA VAL A 15 -9.47 -7.89 -19.22
C VAL A 15 -8.02 -7.98 -19.73
N PRO A 16 -7.66 -7.23 -20.78
CA PRO A 16 -6.27 -7.11 -21.21
C PRO A 16 -5.39 -6.65 -20.06
N VAL A 17 -4.21 -7.26 -19.94
CA VAL A 17 -3.31 -7.06 -18.80
C VAL A 17 -2.85 -5.60 -18.66
N ASP A 18 -2.70 -4.90 -19.78
CA ASP A 18 -2.37 -3.48 -19.88
C ASP A 18 -3.53 -2.54 -19.53
N ALA A 19 -4.75 -3.06 -19.46
CA ALA A 19 -5.96 -2.32 -19.07
C ALA A 19 -6.35 -2.53 -17.60
N LEU A 20 -5.61 -3.34 -16.84
CA LEU A 20 -5.87 -3.56 -15.42
C LEU A 20 -5.47 -2.32 -14.61
N GLY A 21 -6.40 -1.81 -13.80
CA GLY A 21 -6.13 -0.72 -12.86
C GLY A 21 -5.43 -1.20 -11.58
N VAL A 22 -5.06 -0.25 -10.72
CA VAL A 22 -4.42 -0.52 -9.41
C VAL A 22 -5.30 -1.43 -8.54
N GLU A 23 -6.60 -1.14 -8.48
CA GLU A 23 -7.58 -1.96 -7.75
C GLU A 23 -7.67 -3.40 -8.30
N ASP A 24 -7.69 -3.55 -9.62
CA ASP A 24 -7.78 -4.87 -10.25
C ASP A 24 -6.52 -5.70 -9.97
N LEU A 25 -5.34 -5.08 -10.05
CA LEU A 25 -4.06 -5.69 -9.67
C LEU A 25 -4.06 -6.09 -8.19
N ARG A 26 -4.49 -5.19 -7.30
CA ARG A 26 -4.59 -5.45 -5.85
C ARG A 26 -5.49 -6.65 -5.55
N LEU A 27 -6.66 -6.71 -6.18
CA LEU A 27 -7.61 -7.82 -6.01
C LEU A 27 -7.05 -9.14 -6.52
N LEU A 28 -6.54 -9.16 -7.76
CA LEU A 28 -6.03 -10.39 -8.38
C LEU A 28 -4.79 -10.94 -7.65
N ILE A 29 -3.85 -10.05 -7.27
CA ILE A 29 -2.68 -10.42 -6.47
C ILE A 29 -3.11 -10.90 -5.09
N GLY A 30 -4.05 -10.19 -4.45
CA GLY A 30 -4.60 -10.60 -3.15
C GLY A 30 -5.27 -11.97 -3.17
N GLN A 31 -5.76 -12.43 -4.32
CA GLN A 31 -6.30 -13.78 -4.55
C GLN A 31 -5.28 -14.76 -5.15
N GLU A 32 -4.01 -14.37 -5.25
CA GLU A 32 -2.89 -15.17 -5.78
C GLU A 32 -3.10 -15.65 -7.22
N ILE A 33 -3.79 -14.84 -8.04
CA ILE A 33 -4.08 -15.14 -9.44
C ILE A 33 -2.99 -14.57 -10.33
N ALA A 34 -2.45 -15.40 -11.23
CA ALA A 34 -1.51 -14.99 -12.28
C ALA A 34 -0.28 -14.20 -11.79
N LEU A 35 0.20 -14.49 -10.58
CA LEU A 35 1.30 -13.78 -9.92
C LEU A 35 2.56 -13.54 -10.80
N PRO A 36 3.06 -14.52 -11.60
CA PRO A 36 4.24 -14.29 -12.44
C PRO A 36 4.06 -13.17 -13.46
N VAL A 37 2.82 -12.88 -13.87
CA VAL A 37 2.47 -11.84 -14.84
C VAL A 37 2.13 -10.53 -14.13
N LEU A 38 1.42 -10.60 -13.00
CA LEU A 38 0.89 -9.40 -12.34
C LEU A 38 1.90 -8.71 -11.42
N LEU A 39 2.82 -9.45 -10.78
CA LEU A 39 3.81 -8.85 -9.88
C LEU A 39 4.71 -7.82 -10.60
N PRO A 40 5.25 -8.09 -11.81
CA PRO A 40 6.04 -7.09 -12.53
C PRO A 40 5.28 -5.78 -12.82
N LEU A 41 3.98 -5.87 -13.08
CA LEU A 41 3.12 -4.72 -13.38
C LEU A 41 2.80 -3.92 -12.12
N ALA A 42 2.42 -4.61 -11.05
CA ALA A 42 2.18 -3.97 -9.75
C ALA A 42 3.44 -3.25 -9.25
N LEU A 43 4.63 -3.86 -9.40
CA LEU A 43 5.88 -3.19 -9.08
C LEU A 43 6.13 -1.96 -9.95
N ALA A 44 5.78 -1.97 -11.24
CA ALA A 44 5.91 -0.80 -12.10
C ALA A 44 5.00 0.36 -11.64
N HIS A 45 3.76 0.06 -11.23
CA HIS A 45 2.88 1.05 -10.61
C HIS A 45 3.47 1.61 -9.31
N LEU A 46 3.99 0.74 -8.45
CA LEU A 46 4.58 1.12 -7.17
C LEU A 46 5.92 1.87 -7.30
N GLU A 47 6.66 1.64 -8.37
CA GLU A 47 7.86 2.41 -8.70
C GLU A 47 7.51 3.84 -9.13
N ALA A 48 6.40 4.01 -9.85
CA ALA A 48 5.88 5.33 -10.20
C ALA A 48 5.32 6.05 -8.96
N ASP A 49 4.47 5.36 -8.19
CA ASP A 49 3.87 5.87 -6.96
C ASP A 49 3.89 4.79 -5.86
N PRO A 50 4.78 4.90 -4.85
CA PRO A 50 4.87 3.93 -3.75
C PRO A 50 3.60 3.82 -2.90
N LEU A 51 2.73 4.83 -2.95
CA LEU A 51 1.45 4.88 -2.25
C LEU A 51 0.25 4.66 -3.20
N ALA A 52 0.47 4.07 -4.37
CA ALA A 52 -0.58 3.74 -5.32
C ALA A 52 -1.76 3.05 -4.62
N GLU A 53 -2.94 3.62 -4.84
CA GLU A 53 -4.18 3.31 -4.13
C GLU A 53 -5.17 2.64 -5.09
N GLY A 54 -5.74 1.52 -4.65
CA GLY A 54 -6.95 0.94 -5.20
C GLY A 54 -8.18 1.59 -4.57
N ASP A 55 -9.10 0.77 -4.06
CA ASP A 55 -10.35 1.25 -3.47
C ASP A 55 -10.33 1.26 -1.92
N LEU A 56 -9.21 0.95 -1.26
CA LEU A 56 -9.17 0.82 0.20
C LEU A 56 -8.49 2.00 0.91
N TYR A 57 -7.19 2.17 0.67
CA TYR A 57 -6.37 3.20 1.31
C TYR A 57 -5.05 3.37 0.55
N ALA A 58 -4.41 4.53 0.70
CA ALA A 58 -3.11 4.82 0.10
C ALA A 58 -2.06 3.75 0.44
N GLY A 59 -1.48 3.13 -0.60
CA GLY A 59 -0.50 2.05 -0.47
C GLY A 59 -1.11 0.65 -0.28
N ASP A 60 -2.41 0.47 -0.45
CA ASP A 60 -3.06 -0.85 -0.35
C ASP A 60 -2.51 -1.87 -1.38
N LEU A 61 -2.08 -1.43 -2.57
CA LEU A 61 -1.40 -2.28 -3.54
C LEU A 61 -0.06 -2.78 -2.98
N LEU A 62 0.72 -1.92 -2.33
CA LEU A 62 1.99 -2.30 -1.70
C LEU A 62 1.75 -3.35 -0.62
N VAL A 63 0.73 -3.17 0.22
CA VAL A 63 0.37 -4.15 1.25
C VAL A 63 0.01 -5.51 0.65
N ALA A 64 -0.79 -5.53 -0.43
CA ALA A 64 -1.15 -6.77 -1.11
C ALA A 64 0.08 -7.48 -1.70
N VAL A 65 0.99 -6.75 -2.35
CA VAL A 65 2.23 -7.29 -2.92
C VAL A 65 3.15 -7.84 -1.82
N ARG A 66 3.32 -7.11 -0.70
CA ARG A 66 4.17 -7.56 0.42
C ARG A 66 3.66 -8.86 1.04
N ARG A 67 2.34 -8.98 1.23
CA ARG A 67 1.72 -10.21 1.75
C ARG A 67 2.06 -11.41 0.88
N VAL A 68 1.80 -11.30 -0.42
CA VAL A 68 2.08 -12.38 -1.38
C VAL A 68 3.57 -12.66 -1.49
N ALA A 69 4.41 -11.62 -1.48
CA ALA A 69 5.86 -11.79 -1.54
C ALA A 69 6.40 -12.57 -0.32
N ALA A 70 5.84 -12.35 0.87
CA ALA A 70 6.22 -13.10 2.07
C ALA A 70 5.79 -14.58 2.01
N GLU A 71 4.68 -14.88 1.35
CA GLU A 71 4.08 -16.23 1.35
C GLU A 71 4.51 -17.09 0.15
N ARG A 72 4.71 -16.49 -1.03
CA ARG A 72 4.77 -17.21 -2.31
C ARG A 72 6.04 -16.96 -3.14
N LEU A 73 6.85 -15.96 -2.79
CA LEU A 73 7.89 -15.48 -3.72
C LEU A 73 8.97 -16.51 -4.05
N GLU A 74 9.33 -17.37 -3.10
CA GLU A 74 10.32 -18.45 -3.29
C GLU A 74 9.90 -19.46 -4.37
N GLU A 75 8.61 -19.52 -4.70
CA GLU A 75 8.04 -20.42 -5.72
C GLU A 75 7.94 -19.76 -7.10
N LEU A 76 8.25 -18.45 -7.21
CA LEU A 76 8.02 -17.66 -8.41
C LEU A 76 9.32 -17.35 -9.16
N PRO A 77 9.31 -17.34 -10.50
CA PRO A 77 10.44 -16.88 -11.27
C PRO A 77 10.71 -15.39 -11.00
N GLY A 78 11.97 -15.02 -10.88
CA GLY A 78 12.37 -13.62 -10.66
C GLY A 78 12.26 -13.13 -9.21
N GLU A 79 12.14 -14.02 -8.22
CA GLU A 79 12.15 -13.70 -6.79
C GLU A 79 13.15 -12.61 -6.40
N VAL A 80 14.41 -12.77 -6.82
CA VAL A 80 15.50 -11.87 -6.43
C VAL A 80 15.26 -10.44 -6.93
N ASP A 81 14.74 -10.29 -8.16
CA ASP A 81 14.42 -8.99 -8.73
C ASP A 81 13.23 -8.35 -8.02
N VAL A 82 12.15 -9.12 -7.83
CA VAL A 82 10.95 -8.67 -7.11
C VAL A 82 11.29 -8.21 -5.70
N ARG A 83 12.08 -9.00 -4.95
CA ARG A 83 12.50 -8.66 -3.58
C ARG A 83 13.32 -7.38 -3.55
N LYS A 84 14.25 -7.22 -4.49
CA LYS A 84 15.08 -6.02 -4.60
C LYS A 84 14.25 -4.77 -4.90
N ARG A 85 13.34 -4.85 -5.88
CA ARG A 85 12.45 -3.73 -6.26
C ARG A 85 11.51 -3.37 -5.12
N LEU A 86 10.89 -4.37 -4.48
CA LEU A 86 9.99 -4.18 -3.35
C LEU A 86 10.69 -3.46 -2.19
N ALA A 87 11.91 -3.85 -1.83
CA ALA A 87 12.68 -3.18 -0.78
C ALA A 87 12.94 -1.70 -1.10
N GLN A 88 13.19 -1.35 -2.37
CA GLN A 88 13.40 0.05 -2.78
C GLN A 88 12.10 0.86 -2.71
N ILE A 89 10.98 0.25 -3.12
CA ILE A 89 9.65 0.86 -3.03
C ILE A 89 9.29 1.12 -1.57
N GLU A 90 9.55 0.18 -0.66
CA GLU A 90 9.24 0.33 0.77
C GLU A 90 9.97 1.52 1.40
N VAL A 91 11.26 1.72 1.09
CA VAL A 91 12.02 2.90 1.55
C VAL A 91 11.37 4.19 1.06
N ARG A 92 11.03 4.26 -0.23
CA ARG A 92 10.36 5.44 -0.80
C ARG A 92 8.98 5.65 -0.19
N ALA A 93 8.21 4.60 0.06
CA ALA A 93 6.90 4.69 0.70
C ALA A 93 7.01 5.32 2.10
N GLN A 94 8.03 4.96 2.88
CA GLN A 94 8.29 5.57 4.20
C GLN A 94 8.57 7.08 4.08
N GLU A 95 9.40 7.50 3.13
CA GLU A 95 9.70 8.92 2.88
C GLU A 95 8.46 9.71 2.40
N HIS A 96 7.60 9.08 1.61
CA HIS A 96 6.33 9.67 1.17
C HIS A 96 5.34 9.80 2.33
N GLN A 97 5.23 8.77 3.17
CA GLN A 97 4.35 8.78 4.32
C GLN A 97 4.79 9.82 5.35
N ALA A 98 6.10 9.94 5.64
CA ALA A 98 6.64 10.96 6.55
C ALA A 98 6.29 12.39 6.11
N ARG A 99 6.26 12.67 4.80
CA ARG A 99 5.83 13.96 4.26
C ARG A 99 4.32 14.19 4.37
N ARG A 100 3.50 13.13 4.30
CA ARG A 100 2.04 13.24 4.48
C ARG A 100 1.66 13.42 5.95
N ASP A 101 2.41 12.78 6.84
CA ASP A 101 2.23 12.87 8.28
C ASP A 101 2.85 14.16 8.86
N GLU A 102 3.45 15.00 8.00
CA GLU A 102 3.88 16.33 8.39
C GLU A 102 2.66 17.12 8.90
N PRO A 103 2.69 17.60 10.15
CA PRO A 103 1.57 18.30 10.72
C PRO A 103 1.21 19.49 9.83
N TRP A 104 -0.05 19.58 9.39
CA TRP A 104 -0.59 20.76 8.71
C TRP A 104 -0.73 21.97 9.65
N TRP A 105 -0.08 21.90 10.81
CA TRP A 105 -0.32 22.69 12.00
C TRP A 105 1.00 22.89 12.77
N THR A 106 1.45 24.12 13.00
CA THR A 106 2.55 24.43 13.94
C THR A 106 2.05 25.14 15.20
N PRO A 107 2.53 24.87 16.44
CA PRO A 107 2.01 25.50 17.66
C PRO A 107 1.88 27.03 17.61
N GLU A 108 2.77 27.69 16.88
CA GLU A 108 2.78 29.14 16.66
C GLU A 108 1.54 29.64 15.86
N GLU A 109 0.98 28.83 14.96
CA GLU A 109 -0.15 29.23 14.11
C GLU A 109 -1.51 29.23 14.87
N ILE A 110 -1.67 28.53 16.01
CA ILE A 110 -2.98 28.20 16.66
C ILE A 110 -3.19 29.10 17.85
N GLY A 111 -2.14 29.82 18.25
CA GLY A 111 -2.14 30.56 19.50
C GLY A 111 -2.38 29.68 20.71
N LEU A 112 -2.08 28.37 20.65
CA LEU A 112 -1.95 27.55 21.86
C LEU A 112 -0.59 27.86 22.48
N THR A 113 -0.52 28.97 23.21
CA THR A 113 0.46 29.09 24.30
C THR A 113 0.17 27.92 25.24
N GLU A 114 1.17 27.07 25.49
CA GLU A 114 1.00 25.90 26.37
C GLU A 114 0.26 26.30 27.65
N PRO A 115 -0.77 25.56 28.10
CA PRO A 115 -1.33 25.82 29.41
C PRO A 115 -0.22 25.59 30.43
N ASP A 116 0.03 26.63 31.22
CA ASP A 116 1.01 26.70 32.30
C ASP A 116 0.97 25.38 33.09
N ALA A 117 2.08 24.66 33.06
CA ALA A 117 2.26 23.42 33.80
C ALA A 117 2.44 23.74 35.29
N ASP A 118 1.47 24.41 35.91
CA ASP A 118 1.45 24.67 37.34
C ASP A 118 0.02 24.86 37.86
N GLU A 119 -0.72 23.75 37.97
CA GLU A 119 -1.83 23.67 38.91
C GLU A 119 -1.47 22.68 40.02
N PRO A 120 -1.06 23.15 41.22
CA PRO A 120 -0.92 22.25 42.35
C PRO A 120 -2.30 21.71 42.71
N ARG A 121 -2.46 20.39 42.62
CA ARG A 121 -3.62 19.69 43.18
C ARG A 121 -3.68 19.93 44.69
N SER A 122 -4.39 20.99 45.07
CA SER A 122 -4.79 21.25 46.44
C SER A 122 -6.11 20.52 46.73
N GLY A 123 -6.01 19.50 47.58
CA GLY A 123 -6.99 19.03 48.56
C GLY A 123 -8.48 18.94 48.20
N ARG A 124 -8.99 17.71 48.28
CA ARG A 124 -9.85 17.31 49.42
C ARG A 124 -9.82 15.80 49.61
#